data_AF-A0A3A8K9K0-F1
#
_entry.id   AF-A0A3A8K9K0-F1
#
_cell.length_a   1.000
_cell.length_b   1.000
_cell.length_c   1.000
_cell.angle_alpha   90.00
_cell.angle_beta   90.00
_cell.angle_gamma   90.00
#
_symmetry.space_group_name_H-M   'P 1'
#
loop_
_entity.id
_entity.type
_entity.pdbx_description
1 polymer ?
#
loop_
_entity_poly.entity_id
_entity_poly.type
_entity_poly.pdbx_seq_one_letter_code
_entity_poly.pdbx_strand_id
1 'polypeptide(L)'
;MRTLVGLTSSGWTEKARWALDHHRVAYRYQDYVPLIQERWLRKQVAPGVKPSVPLLVDPPQPATHGSFAIAKYAEAVGQGSPLFPAAQLDAITAWNDTSEQVLDAARAYAMPRMLTNARAQADLLPKFVPGWLRPVFAPSARLGMRFVVKKHQVANGAPEVIEAAVAPSYEKLRAALGGRPYLLDAGFTYADITAAAMLVLLGPPADRHLPLGQGTREVWTHPGLAARFPDLLAWRDALYDKHRRT
;
A
#
# COMPACT_ATOMS: atom_id res chain seq x y z
N MET A 1 -3.47 19.77 13.18
CA MET A 1 -4.25 18.59 12.74
C MET A 1 -3.31 17.66 11.99
N ARG A 2 -3.34 16.36 12.31
CA ARG A 2 -2.53 15.32 11.66
C ARG A 2 -2.87 15.23 10.17
N THR A 3 -1.85 15.17 9.32
CA THR A 3 -2.04 14.98 7.88
C THR A 3 -1.23 13.78 7.41
N LEU A 4 -1.90 12.78 6.86
CA LEU A 4 -1.25 11.67 6.18
C LEU A 4 -1.14 11.98 4.69
N VAL A 5 0.09 12.13 4.21
CA VAL A 5 0.39 12.31 2.78
C VAL A 5 0.75 10.96 2.19
N GLY A 6 0.02 10.52 1.16
CA GLY A 6 0.10 9.16 0.63
C GLY A 6 -0.33 9.04 -0.83
N LEU A 7 -0.30 7.82 -1.36
CA LEU A 7 -0.92 7.51 -2.67
C LEU A 7 -2.03 6.50 -2.43
N THR A 8 -3.25 6.78 -2.90
CA THR A 8 -4.42 5.93 -2.59
C THR A 8 -4.19 4.48 -3.02
N SER A 9 -3.58 4.24 -4.18
CA SER A 9 -3.30 2.89 -4.69
C SER A 9 -2.05 2.23 -4.10
N SER A 10 -1.38 2.83 -3.10
CA SER A 10 -0.12 2.32 -2.56
C SER A 10 -0.37 1.40 -1.37
N GLY A 11 0.08 0.14 -1.46
CA GLY A 11 0.02 -0.81 -0.35
C GLY A 11 0.71 -0.31 0.93
N TRP A 12 1.78 0.47 0.81
CA TRP A 12 2.41 1.12 1.96
C TRP A 12 1.52 2.18 2.60
N THR A 13 0.82 2.98 1.79
CA THR A 13 -0.13 3.96 2.31
C THR A 13 -1.30 3.27 2.99
N GLU A 14 -1.78 2.16 2.42
CA GLU A 14 -2.86 1.38 3.02
C GLU A 14 -2.48 0.78 4.38
N LYS A 15 -1.28 0.22 4.52
CA LYS A 15 -0.74 -0.22 5.83
C LYS A 15 -0.80 0.89 6.88
N ALA A 16 -0.37 2.10 6.52
CA ALA A 16 -0.38 3.25 7.42
C ALA A 16 -1.79 3.72 7.78
N ARG A 17 -2.69 3.83 6.79
CA ARG A 17 -4.09 4.22 7.01
C ARG A 17 -4.80 3.22 7.90
N TRP A 18 -4.65 1.93 7.63
CA TRP A 18 -5.28 0.87 8.41
C TRP A 18 -4.84 0.95 9.88
N ALA A 19 -3.54 1.10 10.16
CA ALA A 19 -3.07 1.23 11.54
C ALA A 19 -3.63 2.48 12.24
N LEU A 20 -3.66 3.64 11.55
CA LEU A 20 -4.25 4.86 12.09
C LEU A 20 -5.75 4.69 12.40
N ASP A 21 -6.50 4.10 11.47
CA ASP A 21 -7.95 3.89 11.60
C ASP A 21 -8.28 2.84 12.68
N HIS A 22 -7.50 1.76 12.77
CA HIS A 22 -7.59 0.75 13.83
C HIS A 22 -7.43 1.38 15.22
N HIS A 23 -6.41 2.24 15.36
CA HIS A 23 -6.13 2.95 16.61
C HIS A 23 -6.97 4.23 16.81
N ARG A 24 -7.97 4.48 15.94
CA ARG A 24 -8.86 5.66 15.99
C ARG A 24 -8.10 6.99 16.03
N VAL A 25 -6.95 7.07 15.38
CA VAL A 25 -6.17 8.30 15.28
C VAL A 25 -6.79 9.17 14.20
N ALA A 26 -7.33 10.33 14.58
CA ALA A 26 -7.89 11.27 13.60
C ALA A 26 -6.79 11.89 12.73
N TYR A 27 -6.94 11.80 11.40
CA TYR A 27 -6.06 12.44 10.42
C TYR A 27 -6.84 12.95 9.21
N ARG A 28 -6.28 13.95 8.53
CA ARG A 28 -6.66 14.32 7.18
C ARG A 28 -5.80 13.56 6.18
N TYR A 29 -6.43 12.90 5.21
CA TYR A 29 -5.71 12.31 4.08
C TYR A 29 -5.45 13.35 2.99
N GLN A 30 -4.25 13.33 2.42
CA GLN A 30 -3.86 14.15 1.29
C GLN A 30 -3.14 13.29 0.26
N ASP A 31 -3.67 13.25 -0.97
CA ASP A 31 -2.98 12.60 -2.07
C ASP A 31 -1.67 13.34 -2.40
N TYR A 32 -0.61 12.56 -2.48
CA TYR A 32 0.70 12.99 -2.92
C TYR A 32 0.67 13.27 -4.42
N VAL A 33 1.18 14.43 -4.82
CA VAL A 33 1.30 14.82 -6.23
C VAL A 33 2.78 14.78 -6.61
N PRO A 34 3.23 13.75 -7.34
CA PRO A 34 4.60 13.63 -7.82
C PRO A 34 5.04 14.89 -8.58
N LEU A 35 6.35 15.15 -8.60
CA LEU A 35 6.99 16.38 -9.15
C LEU A 35 6.72 17.66 -8.36
N ILE A 36 5.46 17.96 -8.06
CA ILE A 36 5.06 19.22 -7.42
C ILE A 36 5.53 19.25 -5.96
N GLN A 37 5.30 18.17 -5.22
CA GLN A 37 5.54 18.12 -3.77
C GLN A 37 6.90 17.52 -3.38
N GLU A 38 7.82 17.28 -4.32
CA GLU A 38 9.10 16.61 -4.06
C GLU A 38 10.05 17.42 -3.16
N ARG A 39 10.16 18.74 -3.39
CA ARG A 39 10.99 19.61 -2.55
C ARG A 39 10.48 19.68 -1.12
N TRP A 40 9.16 19.75 -0.96
CA TRP A 40 8.52 19.72 0.35
C TRP A 40 8.76 18.37 1.04
N LEU A 41 8.51 17.25 0.35
CA LEU A 41 8.70 15.91 0.89
C LEU A 41 10.13 15.67 1.37
N ARG A 42 11.13 16.12 0.62
CA ARG A 42 12.54 16.01 1.01
C ARG A 42 12.88 16.76 2.30
N LYS A 43 12.23 17.91 2.56
CA LYS A 43 12.44 18.68 3.80
C LYS A 43 11.81 18.02 5.03
N GLN A 44 10.88 17.08 4.84
CA GLN A 44 10.19 16.39 5.93
C GLN A 44 10.92 15.14 6.43
N VAL A 45 11.92 14.63 5.69
CA VAL A 45 12.68 13.43 6.06
C VAL A 45 14.09 13.81 6.49
N ALA A 46 14.69 12.98 7.35
CA ALA A 46 16.06 13.19 7.81
C ALA A 46 17.08 13.15 6.65
N PRO A 47 18.22 13.86 6.78
CA PRO A 47 19.31 13.77 5.80
C PRO A 47 19.73 12.31 5.54
N GLY A 48 19.94 11.95 4.27
CA GLY A 48 20.31 10.59 3.87
C GLY A 48 19.12 9.63 3.67
N VAL A 49 17.91 9.96 4.17
CA VAL A 49 16.71 9.15 3.95
C VAL A 49 16.11 9.44 2.57
N LYS A 50 15.79 8.40 1.80
CA LYS A 50 15.10 8.55 0.51
C LYS A 50 13.67 9.06 0.75
N PRO A 51 13.29 10.26 0.27
CA PRO A 51 11.95 10.79 0.48
C PRO A 51 10.90 9.97 -0.27
N SER A 52 9.96 9.40 0.48
CA SER A 52 8.85 8.61 -0.03
C SER A 52 7.59 8.83 0.81
N VAL A 53 6.45 8.35 0.30
CA VAL A 53 5.19 8.30 1.02
C VAL A 53 4.83 6.85 1.34
N PRO A 54 4.09 6.55 2.41
CA PRO A 54 3.38 7.49 3.29
C PRO A 54 4.27 8.31 4.23
N LEU A 55 3.82 9.52 4.52
CA LEU A 55 4.42 10.45 5.50
C LEU A 55 3.30 11.02 6.37
N LEU A 56 3.43 10.90 7.69
CA LEU A 56 2.52 11.51 8.66
C LEU A 56 3.13 12.80 9.20
N VAL A 57 2.43 13.92 9.03
CA VAL A 57 2.80 15.22 9.57
C VAL A 57 1.90 15.50 10.77
N ASP A 58 2.49 15.57 11.97
CA ASP A 58 1.80 15.88 13.23
C ASP A 58 2.50 17.01 14.01
N PRO A 59 2.28 18.28 13.64
CA PRO A 59 2.93 19.40 14.32
C PRO A 59 2.54 19.45 15.81
N PRO A 60 3.48 19.80 16.70
CA PRO A 60 4.84 20.29 16.43
C PRO A 60 5.90 19.20 16.25
N GLN A 61 5.54 17.91 16.25
CA GLN A 61 6.49 16.81 16.16
C GLN A 61 7.11 16.70 14.76
N PRO A 62 8.34 16.16 14.64
CA PRO A 62 8.89 15.77 13.35
C PRO A 62 7.96 14.81 12.60
N ALA A 63 7.96 14.89 11.27
CA ALA A 63 7.14 14.01 10.45
C ALA A 63 7.59 12.55 10.62
N THR A 64 6.62 11.63 10.72
CA THR A 64 6.88 10.18 10.79
C THR A 64 6.85 9.60 9.39
N HIS A 65 7.96 8.99 8.98
CA HIS A 65 8.16 8.48 7.62
C HIS A 65 8.09 6.96 7.56
N GLY A 66 7.33 6.43 6.59
CA GLY A 66 7.21 4.99 6.35
C GLY A 66 6.07 4.32 7.11
N SER A 67 5.48 3.29 6.49
CA SER A 67 4.25 2.66 6.99
C SER A 67 4.40 2.02 8.38
N PHE A 68 5.50 1.32 8.62
CA PHE A 68 5.81 0.68 9.90
C PHE A 68 5.97 1.69 11.06
N ALA A 69 6.70 2.78 10.82
CA ALA A 69 6.88 3.84 11.81
C ALA A 69 5.57 4.57 12.10
N ILE A 70 4.76 4.84 11.07
CA ILE A 70 3.43 5.44 11.23
C ILE A 70 2.49 4.51 12.01
N ALA A 71 2.57 3.19 11.80
CA ALA A 71 1.79 2.22 12.56
C ALA A 71 2.19 2.17 14.04
N LYS A 72 3.50 2.17 14.35
CA LYS A 72 4.00 2.28 15.73
C LYS A 72 3.61 3.61 16.39
N TYR A 73 3.62 4.69 15.62
CA TYR A 73 3.12 5.98 16.07
C TYR A 73 1.62 5.88 16.43
N ALA A 74 0.81 5.24 15.59
CA ALA A 74 -0.62 5.07 15.83
C ALA A 74 -0.91 4.26 17.10
N GLU A 75 -0.17 3.17 17.32
CA GLU A 75 -0.21 2.38 18.57
C GLU A 75 0.11 3.23 19.80
N ALA A 76 1.14 4.08 19.72
CA ALA A 76 1.60 4.88 20.85
C ALA A 76 0.63 5.99 21.28
N VAL A 77 -0.11 6.58 20.34
CA VAL A 77 -0.96 7.76 20.61
C VAL A 77 -2.45 7.47 20.57
N GLY A 78 -2.86 6.34 20.00
CA GLY A 78 -4.25 5.99 19.76
C GLY A 78 -4.83 5.05 20.81
N GLN A 79 -5.93 4.39 20.44
CA GLN A 79 -6.68 3.47 21.30
C GLN A 79 -7.14 2.26 20.51
N GLY A 80 -7.17 1.08 21.11
CA GLY A 80 -7.61 -0.14 20.45
C GLY A 80 -6.91 -1.36 21.02
N SER A 81 -7.15 -2.52 20.41
CA SER A 81 -6.33 -3.69 20.70
C SER A 81 -4.91 -3.48 20.17
N PRO A 82 -3.86 -3.96 20.87
CA PRO A 82 -2.48 -3.81 20.42
C PRO A 82 -2.25 -4.46 19.05
N LEU A 83 -1.59 -3.73 18.14
CA LEU A 83 -1.09 -4.26 16.87
C LEU A 83 0.35 -4.78 16.99
N PHE A 84 1.09 -4.34 18.02
CA PHE A 84 2.48 -4.71 18.32
C PHE A 84 2.66 -5.31 19.72
N PRO A 85 2.06 -6.49 20.02
CA PRO A 85 2.37 -7.21 21.26
C PRO A 85 3.88 -7.45 21.38
N ALA A 86 4.47 -7.09 22.53
CA ALA A 86 5.92 -7.13 22.72
C ALA A 86 6.53 -8.52 22.45
N ALA A 87 5.84 -9.59 22.86
CA ALA A 87 6.27 -10.97 22.66
C ALA A 87 6.28 -11.42 21.17
N GLN A 88 5.71 -10.64 20.26
CA GLN A 88 5.53 -10.99 18.85
C GLN A 88 6.18 -9.98 17.90
N LEU A 89 6.92 -8.99 18.43
CA LEU A 89 7.49 -7.90 17.64
C LEU A 89 8.44 -8.39 16.54
N ASP A 90 9.24 -9.43 16.81
CA ASP A 90 10.17 -9.99 15.84
C ASP A 90 9.44 -10.64 14.66
N ALA A 91 8.38 -11.41 14.93
CA ALA A 91 7.54 -12.01 13.90
C ALA A 91 6.83 -10.94 13.07
N ILE A 92 6.30 -9.89 13.71
CA ILE A 92 5.67 -8.75 13.02
C ILE A 92 6.66 -8.03 12.11
N THR A 93 7.90 -7.83 12.58
CA THR A 93 8.96 -7.19 11.80
C THR A 93 9.33 -8.05 10.58
N ALA A 94 9.49 -9.36 10.75
CA ALA A 94 9.77 -10.28 9.65
C ALA A 94 8.66 -10.32 8.58
N TRP A 95 7.39 -10.25 8.99
CA TRP A 95 6.27 -10.13 8.05
C TRP A 95 6.23 -8.78 7.35
N ASN A 96 6.54 -7.69 8.06
CA ASN A 96 6.70 -6.39 7.44
C ASN A 96 7.79 -6.41 6.36
N ASP A 97 8.96 -6.97 6.64
CA ASP A 97 10.07 -7.02 5.68
C ASP A 97 9.74 -7.86 4.45
N THR A 98 9.04 -8.99 4.65
CA THR A 98 8.51 -9.81 3.54
C THR A 98 7.52 -8.99 2.70
N SER A 99 6.64 -8.23 3.35
CA SER A 99 5.66 -7.35 2.69
C SER A 99 6.34 -6.24 1.89
N GLU A 100 7.42 -5.62 2.40
CA GLU A 100 8.19 -4.61 1.67
C GLU A 100 8.77 -5.17 0.36
N GLN A 101 9.37 -6.36 0.41
CA GLN A 101 9.94 -7.03 -0.77
C GLN A 101 8.87 -7.34 -1.83
N VAL A 102 7.74 -7.91 -1.41
CA VAL A 102 6.62 -8.23 -2.32
C VAL A 102 6.02 -6.97 -2.92
N LEU A 103 5.82 -5.91 -2.14
CA LEU A 103 5.27 -4.66 -2.65
C LEU A 103 6.22 -3.98 -3.64
N ASP A 104 7.54 -4.08 -3.44
CA ASP A 104 8.52 -3.60 -4.41
C ASP A 104 8.45 -4.38 -5.73
N ALA A 105 8.31 -5.71 -5.68
CA ALA A 105 8.05 -6.52 -6.88
C ALA A 105 6.71 -6.15 -7.54
N ALA A 106 5.66 -5.94 -6.75
CA ALA A 106 4.36 -5.51 -7.25
C ALA A 106 4.43 -4.14 -7.95
N ARG A 107 5.26 -3.21 -7.45
CA ARG A 107 5.54 -1.93 -8.13
C ARG A 107 6.22 -2.15 -9.49
N ALA A 108 7.19 -3.09 -9.57
CA ALA A 108 7.86 -3.48 -10.82
C ALA A 108 6.91 -4.12 -11.84
N TYR A 109 5.84 -4.76 -11.36
CA TYR A 109 4.78 -5.28 -12.22
C TYR A 109 3.82 -4.20 -12.71
N ALA A 110 3.24 -3.42 -11.78
CA ALA A 110 2.08 -2.58 -12.05
C ALA A 110 2.44 -1.27 -12.75
N MET A 111 3.56 -0.61 -12.40
CA MET A 111 3.88 0.73 -12.93
C MET A 111 4.13 0.74 -14.46
N PRO A 112 4.89 -0.21 -15.05
CA PRO A 112 5.06 -0.26 -16.51
C PRO A 112 3.73 -0.52 -17.23
N ARG A 113 2.86 -1.36 -16.68
CA ARG A 113 1.53 -1.66 -17.23
C ARG A 113 0.61 -0.44 -17.15
N MET A 114 0.71 0.32 -16.08
CA MET A 114 -0.02 1.57 -15.91
C MET A 114 0.44 2.63 -16.94
N LEU A 115 1.72 2.65 -17.33
CA LEU A 115 2.25 3.51 -18.42
C LEU A 115 1.72 3.16 -19.82
N THR A 116 1.14 1.97 -20.01
CA THR A 116 0.60 1.51 -21.29
C THR A 116 -0.92 1.30 -21.28
N ASN A 117 -1.58 1.38 -20.11
CA ASN A 117 -3.04 1.29 -19.97
C ASN A 117 -3.70 2.68 -19.87
N ALA A 118 -4.46 3.06 -20.91
CA ALA A 118 -5.13 4.36 -20.97
C ALA A 118 -6.21 4.57 -19.90
N ARG A 119 -6.95 3.50 -19.53
CA ARG A 119 -7.94 3.58 -18.44
C ARG A 119 -7.26 3.85 -17.11
N ALA A 120 -6.17 3.13 -16.82
CA ALA A 120 -5.40 3.33 -15.61
C ALA A 120 -4.78 4.75 -15.53
N GLN A 121 -4.35 5.31 -16.66
CA GLN A 121 -3.87 6.70 -16.70
C GLN A 121 -4.96 7.72 -16.40
N ALA A 122 -6.18 7.49 -16.90
CA ALA A 122 -7.32 8.35 -16.60
C ALA A 122 -7.74 8.27 -15.13
N ASP A 123 -7.63 7.09 -14.50
CA ASP A 123 -7.92 6.90 -13.08
C ASP A 123 -7.00 7.72 -12.17
N LEU A 124 -5.71 7.84 -12.53
CA LEU A 124 -4.70 8.55 -11.73
C LEU A 124 -4.77 10.06 -11.79
N LEU A 125 -5.57 10.63 -12.70
CA LEU A 125 -5.70 12.08 -12.77
C LEU A 125 -6.24 12.62 -11.43
N PRO A 126 -5.83 13.82 -11.00
CA PRO A 126 -6.37 14.39 -9.78
C PRO A 126 -7.91 14.47 -9.81
N LYS A 127 -8.55 14.31 -8.65
CA LYS A 127 -10.02 14.33 -8.54
C LYS A 127 -10.64 15.65 -8.98
N PHE A 128 -9.88 16.74 -8.98
CA PHE A 128 -10.33 18.05 -9.48
C PHE A 128 -10.48 18.09 -11.01
N VAL A 129 -9.95 17.12 -11.76
CA VAL A 129 -10.11 17.06 -13.22
C VAL A 129 -11.47 16.43 -13.56
N PRO A 130 -12.40 17.17 -14.20
CA PRO A 130 -13.72 16.66 -14.55
C PRO A 130 -13.66 15.41 -15.43
N GLY A 131 -14.57 14.45 -15.20
CA GLY A 131 -14.58 13.13 -15.86
C GLY A 131 -14.44 13.18 -17.38
N TRP A 132 -15.18 14.06 -18.04
CA TRP A 132 -15.18 14.23 -19.50
C TRP A 132 -13.87 14.79 -20.07
N LEU A 133 -13.05 15.47 -19.25
CA LEU A 133 -11.73 15.98 -19.64
C LEU A 133 -10.59 15.00 -19.38
N ARG A 134 -10.82 13.92 -18.62
CA ARG A 134 -9.76 12.99 -18.21
C ARG A 134 -9.00 12.35 -19.38
N PRO A 135 -9.63 11.94 -20.49
CA PRO A 135 -8.90 11.40 -21.65
C PRO A 135 -7.93 12.42 -22.27
N VAL A 136 -8.30 13.71 -22.30
CA VAL A 136 -7.48 14.79 -22.87
C VAL A 136 -6.22 15.04 -22.01
N PHE A 137 -6.35 14.95 -20.69
CA PHE A 137 -5.23 15.19 -19.76
C PHE A 137 -4.41 13.94 -19.43
N ALA A 138 -4.79 12.76 -19.91
CA ALA A 138 -4.07 11.50 -19.67
C ALA A 138 -2.54 11.56 -19.96
N PRO A 139 -2.06 12.28 -21.00
CA PRO A 139 -0.61 12.46 -21.21
C PRO A 139 0.13 13.13 -20.04
N SER A 140 -0.53 14.00 -19.27
CA SER A 140 0.07 14.64 -18.09
C SER A 140 0.22 13.68 -16.91
N ALA A 141 -0.76 12.78 -16.70
CA ALA A 141 -0.64 11.67 -15.74
C ALA A 141 0.54 10.74 -16.10
N ARG A 142 0.76 10.51 -17.40
CA ARG A 142 1.90 9.73 -17.90
C ARG A 142 3.25 10.37 -17.52
N LEU A 143 3.37 11.70 -17.52
CA LEU A 143 4.60 12.39 -17.10
C LEU A 143 4.90 12.18 -15.61
N GLY A 144 3.90 12.36 -14.74
CA GLY A 144 4.03 12.11 -13.30
C GLY A 144 4.42 10.66 -13.02
N MET A 145 3.83 9.70 -13.74
CA MET A 145 4.15 8.28 -13.61
C MET A 145 5.56 7.94 -14.11
N ARG A 146 6.02 8.50 -15.23
CA ARG A 146 7.42 8.35 -15.70
C ARG A 146 8.41 8.84 -14.67
N PHE A 147 8.10 9.94 -13.98
CA PHE A 147 8.91 10.43 -12.88
C PHE A 147 8.95 9.45 -11.70
N VAL A 148 7.82 8.87 -11.29
CA VAL A 148 7.77 7.84 -10.22
C VAL A 148 8.58 6.60 -10.61
N VAL A 149 8.42 6.11 -11.84
CA VAL A 149 9.20 4.97 -12.38
C VAL A 149 10.70 5.26 -12.31
N LYS A 150 11.13 6.46 -12.74
CA LYS A 150 12.54 6.87 -12.67
C LYS A 150 13.04 7.02 -11.22
N LYS A 151 12.26 7.67 -10.35
CA LYS A 151 12.60 7.90 -8.93
C LYS A 151 12.77 6.60 -8.14
N HIS A 152 11.93 5.62 -8.43
CA HIS A 152 11.95 4.32 -7.77
C HIS A 152 12.76 3.26 -8.53
N GLN A 153 13.41 3.62 -9.65
CA GLN A 153 14.18 2.71 -10.50
C GLN A 153 13.39 1.44 -10.82
N VAL A 154 12.12 1.63 -11.15
CA VAL A 154 11.18 0.52 -11.32
C VAL A 154 11.56 -0.27 -12.57
N ALA A 155 12.01 -1.51 -12.39
CA ALA A 155 12.27 -2.44 -13.47
C ALA A 155 10.95 -2.83 -14.17
N ASN A 156 11.02 -3.17 -15.46
CA ASN A 156 9.88 -3.74 -16.18
C ASN A 156 9.90 -5.26 -16.04
N GLY A 157 9.31 -5.78 -14.96
CA GLY A 157 9.23 -7.20 -14.70
C GLY A 157 8.27 -7.92 -15.65
N ALA A 158 8.77 -8.92 -16.37
CA ALA A 158 7.93 -9.87 -17.08
C ALA A 158 6.98 -10.58 -16.08
N PRO A 159 5.73 -10.88 -16.47
CA PRO A 159 4.77 -11.53 -15.56
C PRO A 159 5.35 -12.76 -14.85
N GLU A 160 6.03 -13.62 -15.60
CA GLU A 160 6.56 -14.90 -15.11
C GLU A 160 7.67 -14.70 -14.07
N VAL A 161 8.50 -13.66 -14.26
CA VAL A 161 9.55 -13.28 -13.31
C VAL A 161 8.94 -12.74 -12.01
N ILE A 162 7.88 -11.93 -12.11
CA ILE A 162 7.17 -11.41 -10.94
C ILE A 162 6.47 -12.54 -10.19
N GLU A 163 5.80 -13.44 -10.91
CA GLU A 163 5.15 -14.60 -10.31
C GLU A 163 6.16 -15.48 -9.57
N ALA A 164 7.29 -15.80 -10.19
CA ALA A 164 8.35 -16.59 -9.55
C ALA A 164 8.94 -15.90 -8.32
N ALA A 165 9.03 -14.57 -8.30
CA ALA A 165 9.52 -13.80 -7.17
C ALA A 165 8.52 -13.69 -6.01
N VAL A 166 7.22 -13.60 -6.30
CA VAL A 166 6.17 -13.33 -5.30
C VAL A 166 5.52 -14.61 -4.75
N ALA A 167 5.34 -15.63 -5.60
CA ALA A 167 4.66 -16.86 -5.21
C ALA A 167 5.25 -17.53 -3.95
N PRO A 168 6.59 -17.59 -3.74
CA PRO A 168 7.15 -18.17 -2.51
C PRO A 168 6.68 -17.46 -1.24
N SER A 169 6.55 -16.13 -1.25
CA SER A 169 6.04 -15.36 -0.11
C SER A 169 4.56 -15.62 0.15
N TYR A 170 3.76 -15.86 -0.91
CA TYR A 170 2.35 -16.22 -0.78
C TYR A 170 2.19 -17.66 -0.26
N GLU A 171 3.00 -18.62 -0.71
CA GLU A 171 2.99 -19.97 -0.13
C GLU A 171 3.43 -19.96 1.34
N LYS A 172 4.43 -19.15 1.70
CA LYS A 172 4.84 -18.94 3.10
C LYS A 172 3.68 -18.38 3.93
N LEU A 173 2.93 -17.40 3.41
CA LEU A 173 1.73 -16.87 4.08
C LEU A 173 0.66 -17.95 4.26
N ARG A 174 0.33 -18.69 3.19
CA ARG A 174 -0.66 -19.77 3.23
C ARG A 174 -0.31 -20.81 4.28
N ALA A 175 0.95 -21.26 4.31
CA ALA A 175 1.44 -22.22 5.29
C ALA A 175 1.37 -21.67 6.73
N ALA A 176 1.76 -20.41 6.94
CA ALA A 176 1.73 -19.77 8.26
C ALA A 176 0.31 -19.56 8.79
N LEU A 177 -0.65 -19.26 7.91
CA LEU A 177 -2.06 -19.17 8.29
C LEU A 177 -2.59 -20.54 8.72
N GLY A 178 -2.33 -21.60 7.94
CA GLY A 178 -2.80 -22.94 8.27
C GLY A 178 -4.33 -23.01 8.50
N GLY A 179 -5.09 -22.16 7.81
CA GLY A 179 -6.54 -22.02 7.98
C GLY A 179 -6.99 -21.13 9.14
N ARG A 180 -6.08 -20.57 9.94
CA ARG A 180 -6.39 -19.65 11.04
C ARG A 180 -6.81 -18.27 10.51
N PRO A 181 -7.65 -17.52 11.24
CA PRO A 181 -8.09 -16.19 10.82
C PRO A 181 -6.96 -15.13 10.90
N TYR A 182 -5.95 -15.34 11.74
CA TYR A 182 -4.82 -14.43 11.93
C TYR A 182 -3.50 -15.18 11.92
N LEU A 183 -2.42 -14.47 11.61
CA LEU A 183 -1.07 -15.02 11.51
C LEU A 183 -0.46 -15.45 12.85
N LEU A 184 -0.74 -14.69 13.91
CA LEU A 184 -0.10 -14.82 15.21
C LEU A 184 -1.14 -15.09 16.31
N ASP A 185 -0.68 -15.68 17.42
CA ASP A 185 -1.58 -16.16 18.47
C ASP A 185 -2.23 -15.03 19.30
N ALA A 186 -1.75 -13.79 19.17
CA ALA A 186 -2.31 -12.64 19.90
C ALA A 186 -3.59 -12.06 19.24
N GLY A 187 -4.12 -12.73 18.22
CA GLY A 187 -5.24 -12.21 17.43
C GLY A 187 -4.78 -11.33 16.28
N PHE A 188 -5.56 -10.30 15.96
CA PHE A 188 -5.27 -9.38 14.85
C PHE A 188 -4.12 -8.45 15.22
N THR A 189 -3.04 -8.47 14.44
CA THR A 189 -1.81 -7.70 14.65
C THR A 189 -1.39 -6.95 13.39
N TYR A 190 -0.32 -6.16 13.48
CA TYR A 190 0.27 -5.53 12.29
C TYR A 190 0.82 -6.55 11.28
N ALA A 191 1.09 -7.80 11.68
CA ALA A 191 1.46 -8.86 10.75
C ALA A 191 0.32 -9.14 9.75
N ASP A 192 -0.94 -9.15 10.22
CA ASP A 192 -2.11 -9.37 9.36
C ASP A 192 -2.31 -8.21 8.37
N ILE A 193 -2.10 -6.96 8.81
CA ILE A 193 -2.15 -5.77 7.94
C ILE A 193 -1.07 -5.84 6.86
N THR A 194 0.16 -6.21 7.21
CA THR A 194 1.27 -6.29 6.25
C THR A 194 1.10 -7.44 5.25
N ALA A 195 0.59 -8.58 5.73
CA ALA A 195 0.26 -9.73 4.90
C ALA A 195 -0.94 -9.45 3.98
N ALA A 196 -1.98 -8.75 4.45
CA ALA A 196 -3.09 -8.32 3.61
C ALA A 196 -2.61 -7.35 2.50
N ALA A 197 -1.76 -6.38 2.85
CA ALA A 197 -1.23 -5.41 1.89
C ALA A 197 -0.32 -6.03 0.83
N MET A 198 0.48 -7.05 1.16
CA MET A 198 1.36 -7.69 0.17
C MET A 198 0.62 -8.52 -0.88
N LEU A 199 -0.65 -8.89 -0.61
CA LEU A 199 -1.54 -9.56 -1.57
C LEU A 199 -2.13 -8.61 -2.63
N VAL A 200 -1.51 -7.44 -2.84
CA VAL A 200 -1.97 -6.42 -3.81
C VAL A 200 -2.07 -6.97 -5.23
N LEU A 201 -1.21 -7.92 -5.62
CA LEU A 201 -1.22 -8.52 -6.96
C LEU A 201 -2.35 -9.53 -7.19
N LEU A 202 -3.09 -9.92 -6.16
CA LEU A 202 -4.32 -10.69 -6.33
C LEU A 202 -5.50 -9.81 -6.77
N GLY A 203 -5.27 -8.51 -6.93
CA GLY A 203 -6.26 -7.50 -7.29
C GLY A 203 -6.69 -6.68 -6.07
N PRO A 204 -6.99 -5.38 -6.20
CA PRO A 204 -7.30 -4.55 -5.02
C PRO A 204 -8.56 -4.99 -4.26
N PRO A 205 -8.68 -4.68 -2.95
CA PRO A 205 -9.90 -4.91 -2.17
C PRO A 205 -11.14 -4.27 -2.80
N ALA A 206 -12.33 -4.64 -2.32
CA ALA A 206 -13.59 -4.06 -2.78
C ALA A 206 -13.62 -2.51 -2.73
N ASP A 207 -14.37 -1.88 -3.63
CA ASP A 207 -14.41 -0.41 -3.76
C ASP A 207 -14.81 0.33 -2.48
N ARG A 208 -15.65 -0.30 -1.64
CA ARG A 208 -16.02 0.24 -0.32
C ARG A 208 -14.81 0.46 0.59
N HIS A 209 -13.77 -0.38 0.45
CA HIS A 209 -12.54 -0.32 1.24
C HIS A 209 -11.48 0.54 0.57
N LEU A 210 -11.32 0.37 -0.74
CA LEU A 210 -10.33 1.09 -1.52
C LEU A 210 -10.92 1.53 -2.87
N PRO A 211 -11.46 2.75 -2.98
CA PRO A 211 -12.10 3.21 -4.21
C PRO A 211 -11.03 3.45 -5.28
N LEU A 212 -10.96 2.54 -6.25
CA LEU A 212 -10.00 2.58 -7.36
C LEU A 212 -10.75 2.35 -8.67
N GLY A 213 -10.37 3.11 -9.69
CA GLY A 213 -10.92 2.93 -11.03
C GLY A 213 -10.56 1.57 -11.63
N GLN A 214 -11.36 1.14 -12.61
CA GLN A 214 -11.25 -0.18 -13.22
C GLN A 214 -9.87 -0.42 -13.85
N GLY A 215 -9.30 0.59 -14.53
CA GLY A 215 -7.99 0.45 -15.16
C GLY A 215 -6.87 0.27 -14.12
N THR A 216 -6.97 0.96 -12.98
CA THR A 216 -6.05 0.76 -11.85
C THR A 216 -6.19 -0.65 -11.28
N ARG A 217 -7.42 -1.13 -11.10
CA ARG A 217 -7.67 -2.51 -10.62
C ARG A 217 -7.08 -3.56 -11.56
N GLU A 218 -7.24 -3.38 -12.87
CA GLU A 218 -6.67 -4.26 -13.90
C GLU A 218 -5.14 -4.36 -13.80
N VAL A 219 -4.42 -3.22 -13.72
CA VAL A 219 -2.94 -3.24 -13.70
C VAL A 219 -2.33 -3.79 -12.43
N TRP A 220 -3.09 -3.77 -11.32
CA TRP A 220 -2.69 -4.37 -10.05
C TRP A 220 -3.09 -5.84 -9.93
N THR A 221 -3.77 -6.43 -10.91
CA THR A 221 -4.18 -7.84 -10.86
C THR A 221 -3.25 -8.68 -11.74
N HIS A 222 -2.48 -9.58 -11.13
CA HIS A 222 -1.69 -10.58 -11.83
C HIS A 222 -2.50 -11.86 -12.02
N PRO A 223 -2.86 -12.26 -13.25
CA PRO A 223 -3.80 -13.36 -13.49
C PRO A 223 -3.30 -14.72 -12.96
N GLY A 224 -2.01 -15.05 -13.15
CA GLY A 224 -1.42 -16.31 -12.64
C GLY A 224 -1.48 -16.42 -11.11
N LEU A 225 -0.97 -15.42 -10.40
CA LEU A 225 -1.09 -15.31 -8.94
C LEU A 225 -2.55 -15.33 -8.46
N ALA A 226 -3.45 -14.55 -9.08
CA ALA A 226 -4.87 -14.52 -8.70
C ALA A 226 -5.56 -15.88 -8.84
N ALA A 227 -5.27 -16.62 -9.91
CA ALA A 227 -5.79 -17.97 -10.13
C ALA A 227 -5.20 -19.01 -9.15
N ARG A 228 -3.94 -18.84 -8.75
CA ARG A 228 -3.22 -19.77 -7.87
C ARG A 228 -3.52 -19.58 -6.38
N PHE A 229 -3.90 -18.36 -5.96
CA PHE A 229 -4.09 -18.01 -4.55
C PHE A 229 -5.49 -17.44 -4.22
N PRO A 230 -6.61 -18.08 -4.65
CA PRO A 230 -7.95 -17.58 -4.38
C PRO A 230 -8.32 -17.63 -2.88
N ASP A 231 -7.75 -18.58 -2.14
CA ASP A 231 -7.89 -18.72 -0.69
C ASP A 231 -7.28 -17.53 0.07
N LEU A 232 -6.10 -17.07 -0.34
CA LEU A 232 -5.45 -15.90 0.28
C LEU A 232 -6.21 -14.61 -0.05
N LEU A 233 -6.76 -14.51 -1.26
CA LEU A 233 -7.64 -13.40 -1.64
C LEU A 233 -8.88 -13.36 -0.73
N ALA A 234 -9.55 -14.51 -0.54
CA ALA A 234 -10.70 -14.62 0.36
C ALA A 234 -10.35 -14.29 1.82
N TRP A 235 -9.20 -14.77 2.31
CA TRP A 235 -8.70 -14.44 3.65
C TRP A 235 -8.47 -12.94 3.83
N ARG A 236 -7.80 -12.31 2.85
CA ARG A 236 -7.57 -10.86 2.86
C ARG A 236 -8.87 -10.08 2.91
N ASP A 237 -9.82 -10.44 2.06
CA ASP A 237 -11.09 -9.71 1.97
C ASP A 237 -11.91 -9.86 3.27
N ALA A 238 -11.86 -11.03 3.92
CA ALA A 238 -12.43 -11.23 5.25
C ALA A 238 -11.75 -10.34 6.32
N LEU A 239 -10.43 -10.12 6.24
CA LEU A 239 -9.76 -9.17 7.13
C LEU A 239 -10.21 -7.73 6.90
N TYR A 240 -10.34 -7.30 5.64
CA TYR A 240 -10.87 -5.98 5.32
C TYR A 240 -12.28 -5.80 5.88
N ASP A 241 -13.18 -6.75 5.63
CA ASP A 241 -14.56 -6.68 6.12
C ASP A 241 -14.67 -6.64 7.65
N LYS A 242 -13.77 -7.34 8.35
CA LYS A 242 -13.78 -7.40 9.80
C LYS A 242 -13.10 -6.22 10.49
N HIS A 243 -11.98 -5.74 9.93
CA HIS A 243 -11.07 -4.83 10.64
C HIS A 243 -10.84 -3.49 9.94
N ARG A 244 -11.15 -3.37 8.65
CA ARG A 244 -11.02 -2.10 7.94
C ARG A 244 -12.28 -1.28 8.13
N ARG A 245 -12.24 -0.35 9.09
CA ARG A 245 -13.27 0.70 9.20
C ARG A 245 -13.07 1.69 8.07
N THR A 246 -14.13 2.02 7.34
CA THR A 246 -14.13 2.95 6.21
C THR A 246 -14.94 4.19 6.53
#